data_AF-A0A2V7VNG7-F1
#
_entry.id   AF-A0A2V7VNG7-F1
#
_cell.length_a   1.000
_cell.length_b   1.000
_cell.length_c   1.000
_cell.angle_alpha   90.00
_cell.angle_beta   90.00
_cell.angle_gamma   90.00
#
_symmetry.space_group_name_H-M   'P 1'
#
loop_
_entity.id
_entity.type
_entity.pdbx_description
1 polymer ?
#
loop_
_entity_poly.entity_id
_entity_poly.type
_entity_poly.pdbx_seq_one_letter_code
_entity_poly.pdbx_strand_id
1 'polypeptide(L)'
;MQTPKSKVFWLAGVEVATGKGIRYPIQRQHWSVHFNLSPDGKRFAGDGGGPRSVAAPGNGQWIYLFTPRGRELQVEKLVDLRNHDYRLEPNVTFTPDGKWVVFRSNMHGGSHVYAVEVAPAP
;
A
#
# COMPACT_ATOMS: atom_id res chain seq x y z
N MET A 1 8.10 -5.58 -5.73
CA MET A 1 9.23 -5.92 -6.65
C MET A 1 9.15 -5.06 -7.92
N GLN A 2 10.27 -4.82 -8.60
CA GLN A 2 10.33 -4.06 -9.85
C GLN A 2 11.19 -4.79 -10.89
N THR A 3 10.66 -5.06 -12.08
CA THR A 3 11.42 -5.79 -13.13
C THR A 3 10.98 -5.36 -14.53
N PRO A 4 11.73 -4.47 -15.23
CA PRO A 4 12.92 -3.75 -14.77
C PRO A 4 12.62 -2.66 -13.73
N LYS A 5 13.67 -2.21 -13.02
CA LYS A 5 13.62 -1.14 -12.01
C LYS A 5 12.93 0.10 -12.59
N SER A 6 12.07 0.71 -11.79
CA SER A 6 11.35 1.95 -12.12
C SER A 6 10.51 1.89 -13.40
N LYS A 7 10.17 0.71 -13.92
CA LYS A 7 9.38 0.55 -15.16
C LYS A 7 8.15 -0.32 -14.95
N VAL A 8 8.32 -1.52 -14.41
CA VAL A 8 7.22 -2.46 -14.17
C VAL A 8 7.20 -2.83 -12.69
N PHE A 9 6.07 -2.61 -12.04
CA PHE A 9 5.91 -2.78 -10.60
C PHE A 9 5.02 -3.98 -10.30
N TRP A 10 5.36 -4.68 -9.22
CA TRP A 10 4.68 -5.89 -8.81
C TRP A 10 4.48 -5.90 -7.30
N LEU A 11 3.29 -6.27 -6.86
CA LEU A 11 3.05 -6.76 -5.50
C LEU A 11 3.19 -8.28 -5.57
N ALA A 12 4.15 -8.83 -4.84
CA ALA A 12 4.49 -10.24 -4.92
C ALA A 12 4.72 -10.82 -3.52
N GLY A 13 4.50 -12.13 -3.40
CA GLY A 13 4.64 -12.86 -2.16
C GLY A 13 4.80 -14.36 -2.45
N VAL A 14 5.07 -15.13 -1.40
CA VAL A 14 5.18 -16.58 -1.46
C VAL A 14 4.44 -17.18 -0.27
N GLU A 15 3.63 -18.20 -0.53
CA GLU A 15 3.06 -19.04 0.51
C GLU A 15 4.17 -19.96 1.02
N VAL A 16 4.64 -19.74 2.25
CA VAL A 16 5.83 -20.43 2.79
C VAL A 16 5.64 -21.94 2.86
N ALA A 17 4.44 -22.41 3.21
CA ALA A 17 4.15 -23.84 3.36
C ALA A 17 4.25 -24.62 2.04
N THR A 18 3.84 -24.01 0.92
CA THR A 18 3.74 -24.68 -0.39
C THR A 18 4.79 -24.21 -1.39
N GLY A 19 5.48 -23.11 -1.11
CA GLY A 19 6.36 -22.42 -2.06
C GLY A 19 5.61 -21.73 -3.20
N LYS A 20 4.26 -21.69 -3.18
CA LYS A 20 3.47 -21.09 -4.25
C LYS A 20 3.64 -19.57 -4.27
N GLY A 21 4.16 -19.06 -5.38
CA GLY A 21 4.31 -17.62 -5.61
C GLY A 21 3.00 -16.95 -6.02
N ILE A 22 2.81 -15.70 -5.55
CA ILE A 22 1.81 -14.76 -6.06
C ILE A 22 2.51 -13.53 -6.62
N ARG A 23 1.96 -12.98 -7.70
CA ARG A 23 2.51 -11.80 -8.35
C ARG A 23 1.40 -11.03 -9.08
N TYR A 24 1.11 -9.85 -8.58
CA TYR A 24 0.12 -8.94 -9.13
C TYR A 24 0.81 -7.75 -9.81
N PRO A 25 0.48 -7.44 -11.07
CA PRO A 25 0.94 -6.19 -11.67
C PRO A 25 0.28 -5.02 -10.93
N ILE A 26 1.06 -3.99 -10.61
CA ILE A 26 0.52 -2.73 -10.08
C ILE A 26 0.89 -1.59 -11.01
N GLN A 27 -0.04 -0.65 -11.18
CA GLN A 27 0.23 0.58 -11.91
C GLN A 27 1.23 1.43 -11.13
N ARG A 28 2.08 2.19 -11.84
CA ARG A 28 3.05 3.11 -11.23
C ARG A 28 2.42 4.02 -10.17
N GLN A 29 1.23 4.53 -10.46
CA GLN A 29 0.49 5.43 -9.57
C GLN A 29 0.02 4.75 -8.28
N HIS A 30 -0.02 3.41 -8.21
CA HIS A 30 -0.37 2.64 -7.02
C HIS A 30 0.87 2.04 -6.34
N TRP A 31 2.07 2.33 -6.84
CA TRP A 31 3.30 1.92 -6.17
C TRP A 31 3.40 2.55 -4.79
N SER A 32 3.84 1.77 -3.82
CA SER A 32 4.06 2.19 -2.44
C SER A 32 5.48 1.86 -1.99
N VAL A 33 6.01 2.63 -1.04
CA VAL A 33 7.30 2.34 -0.40
C VAL A 33 7.17 1.04 0.40
N HIS A 34 6.10 0.94 1.20
CA HIS A 34 5.79 -0.23 2.02
C HIS A 34 4.47 -0.87 1.60
N PHE A 35 4.40 -2.18 1.78
CA PHE A 35 3.18 -2.96 1.67
C PHE A 35 3.03 -3.84 2.90
N ASN A 36 1.80 -4.02 3.38
CA ASN A 36 1.49 -4.95 4.46
C ASN A 36 0.29 -5.83 4.09
N LEU A 37 0.23 -7.03 4.65
CA LEU A 37 -0.82 -8.02 4.44
C LEU A 37 -1.80 -7.99 5.63
N SER A 38 -3.10 -8.09 5.36
CA SER A 38 -4.12 -8.18 6.41
C SER A 38 -3.98 -9.47 7.21
N PRO A 39 -4.42 -9.52 8.49
CA PRO A 39 -4.29 -10.71 9.34
C PRO A 39 -4.91 -11.99 8.76
N ASP A 40 -5.99 -11.86 7.97
CA ASP A 40 -6.66 -12.97 7.29
C ASP A 40 -6.00 -13.37 5.96
N GLY A 41 -4.94 -12.67 5.54
CA GLY A 41 -4.22 -12.91 4.29
C GLY A 41 -4.96 -12.50 3.02
N LYS A 42 -6.09 -11.80 3.12
CA LYS A 42 -6.97 -11.54 1.95
C LYS A 42 -6.75 -10.20 1.27
N ARG A 43 -6.13 -9.23 1.94
CA ARG A 43 -5.97 -7.86 1.44
C ARG A 43 -4.57 -7.34 1.71
N PHE A 44 -4.12 -6.38 0.91
CA PHE A 44 -2.88 -5.65 1.18
C PHE A 44 -3.16 -4.18 1.38
N ALA A 45 -2.34 -3.51 2.17
CA ALA A 45 -2.28 -2.05 2.26
C ALA A 45 -0.95 -1.55 1.70
N GLY A 46 -0.95 -0.37 1.09
CA GLY A 46 0.27 0.31 0.66
C GLY A 46 0.21 1.79 1.01
N ASP A 47 1.37 2.39 1.29
CA ASP A 47 1.48 3.77 1.78
C ASP A 47 1.83 4.83 0.73
N GLY A 48 1.77 4.46 -0.56
CA GLY A 48 2.10 5.35 -1.67
C GLY A 48 3.57 5.75 -1.69
N GLY A 49 3.90 6.72 -2.51
CA GLY A 49 5.25 7.26 -2.59
C GLY A 49 5.25 8.77 -2.74
N GLY A 50 6.28 9.45 -2.24
CA GLY A 50 6.49 10.88 -2.46
C GLY A 50 7.09 11.20 -3.82
N PRO A 51 7.17 12.49 -4.22
CA PRO A 51 7.65 12.92 -5.54
C PRO A 51 9.10 12.55 -5.90
N ARG A 52 9.89 12.11 -4.91
CA ARG A 52 11.29 11.66 -5.09
C ARG A 52 11.45 10.14 -5.06
N SER A 53 10.35 9.39 -5.08
CA SER A 53 10.36 7.94 -5.00
C SER A 53 10.84 7.30 -6.31
N VAL A 54 11.25 6.03 -6.26
CA VAL A 54 11.67 5.24 -7.44
C VAL A 54 10.59 5.08 -8.51
N ALA A 55 9.32 5.28 -8.16
CA ALA A 55 8.20 5.28 -9.08
C ALA A 55 7.88 6.67 -9.67
N ALA A 56 8.60 7.73 -9.27
CA ALA A 56 8.43 9.05 -9.85
C ALA A 56 8.94 9.11 -11.30
N PRO A 57 8.43 10.06 -12.11
CA PRO A 57 7.22 10.86 -11.85
C PRO A 57 5.94 10.03 -12.04
N GLY A 58 4.81 10.48 -11.47
CA GLY A 58 3.49 9.85 -11.67
C GLY A 58 3.15 8.71 -10.70
N ASN A 59 3.90 8.56 -9.62
CA ASN A 59 3.46 7.81 -8.45
C ASN A 59 2.35 8.55 -7.69
N GLY A 60 1.54 7.83 -6.93
CA GLY A 60 0.47 8.40 -6.12
C GLY A 60 0.85 8.56 -4.66
N GLN A 61 0.37 9.64 -4.05
CA GLN A 61 0.46 9.91 -2.62
C GLN A 61 -0.87 9.57 -1.96
N TRP A 62 -1.11 8.28 -1.73
CA TRP A 62 -2.32 7.80 -1.05
C TRP A 62 -1.99 6.62 -0.15
N ILE A 63 -2.80 6.43 0.89
CA ILE A 63 -2.97 5.10 1.50
C ILE A 63 -3.89 4.30 0.59
N TYR A 64 -3.44 3.13 0.17
CA TYR A 64 -4.14 2.22 -0.73
C TYR A 64 -4.60 0.97 0.00
N LEU A 65 -5.78 0.46 -0.36
CA LEU A 65 -6.21 -0.91 -0.10
C LEU A 65 -6.20 -1.70 -1.41
N PHE A 66 -5.65 -2.91 -1.38
CA PHE A 66 -5.58 -3.80 -2.52
C PHE A 66 -6.30 -5.10 -2.20
N THR A 67 -7.32 -5.42 -2.99
CA THR A 67 -8.09 -6.66 -2.88
C THR A 67 -7.84 -7.53 -4.11
N PRO A 68 -7.22 -8.71 -3.97
CA PRO A 68 -7.05 -9.65 -5.07
C PRO A 68 -8.37 -10.06 -5.73
N ARG A 69 -8.41 -9.97 -7.06
CA ARG A 69 -9.48 -10.46 -7.93
C ARG A 69 -8.84 -11.34 -9.01
N GLY A 70 -8.66 -12.62 -8.68
CA GLY A 70 -7.93 -13.56 -9.54
C GLY A 70 -6.45 -13.19 -9.66
N ARG A 71 -6.02 -12.72 -10.85
CA ARG A 71 -4.63 -12.28 -11.13
C ARG A 71 -4.45 -10.77 -11.09
N GLU A 72 -5.51 -10.02 -10.78
CA GLU A 72 -5.50 -8.57 -10.71
C GLU A 72 -5.76 -8.08 -9.29
N LEU A 73 -5.51 -6.80 -9.04
CA LEU A 73 -5.86 -6.13 -7.79
C LEU A 73 -6.94 -5.10 -8.06
N GLN A 74 -8.05 -5.20 -7.35
CA GLN A 74 -8.94 -4.08 -7.13
C GLN A 74 -8.23 -3.12 -6.17
N VAL A 75 -8.14 -1.84 -6.54
CA VAL A 75 -7.39 -0.82 -5.80
C VAL A 75 -8.32 0.27 -5.33
N GLU A 76 -8.28 0.58 -4.03
CA GLU A 76 -9.04 1.64 -3.40
C GLU A 76 -8.09 2.67 -2.79
N LYS A 77 -8.46 3.95 -2.89
CA LYS A 77 -7.75 5.08 -2.30
C LYS A 77 -8.44 5.46 -1.00
N LEU A 78 -7.77 5.21 0.13
CA LEU A 78 -8.34 5.42 1.46
C LEU A 78 -8.08 6.81 2.02
N VAL A 79 -6.83 7.29 1.89
CA VAL A 79 -6.41 8.58 2.47
C VAL A 79 -5.55 9.32 1.46
N ASP A 80 -5.88 10.58 1.23
CA ASP A 80 -5.09 11.49 0.39
C ASP A 80 -3.87 12.00 1.17
N LEU A 81 -2.67 11.69 0.68
CA LEU A 81 -1.40 12.09 1.27
C LEU A 81 -0.70 13.21 0.48
N ARG A 82 -1.42 14.00 -0.33
CA ARG A 82 -0.81 15.10 -1.10
C ARG A 82 -0.02 16.10 -0.26
N ASN A 83 -0.44 16.33 0.98
CA ASN A 83 0.20 17.25 1.92
C ASN A 83 1.20 16.57 2.86
N HIS A 84 1.40 15.25 2.72
CA HIS A 84 2.37 14.50 3.51
C HIS A 84 3.79 14.66 2.96
N ASP A 85 4.73 14.96 3.84
CA ASP A 85 6.16 14.96 3.51
C ASP A 85 6.76 13.57 3.76
N TYR A 86 6.98 12.85 2.65
CA TYR A 86 7.55 11.50 2.60
C TYR A 86 9.02 11.39 3.06
N ARG A 87 9.64 12.44 3.62
CA ARG A 87 10.82 12.25 4.51
C ARG A 87 10.44 11.47 5.77
N LEU A 88 9.18 11.57 6.20
CA LEU A 88 8.57 10.71 7.19
C LEU A 88 7.87 9.58 6.45
N GLU A 89 8.28 8.33 6.66
CA GLU A 89 7.61 7.20 6.01
C GLU A 89 6.32 6.81 6.76
N PRO A 90 5.16 6.69 6.07
CA PRO A 90 3.89 6.40 6.75
C PRO A 90 3.85 5.05 7.45
N ASN A 91 4.42 4.00 6.82
CA ASN A 91 4.52 2.65 7.37
C ASN A 91 3.16 2.10 7.85
N VAL A 92 2.26 1.83 6.90
CA VAL A 92 0.92 1.29 7.16
C VAL A 92 0.95 -0.06 7.88
N THR A 93 0.04 -0.30 8.81
CA THR A 93 -0.15 -1.60 9.48
C THR A 93 -1.64 -1.86 9.71
N PHE A 94 -2.11 -3.08 9.46
CA PHE A 94 -3.48 -3.47 9.80
C PHE A 94 -3.64 -3.68 11.31
N THR A 95 -4.79 -3.32 11.87
CA THR A 95 -5.16 -3.75 13.22
C THR A 95 -5.36 -5.26 13.29
N PRO A 96 -5.22 -5.90 14.48
CA PRO A 96 -5.39 -7.35 14.62
C PRO A 96 -6.77 -7.88 14.18
N ASP A 97 -7.82 -7.07 14.33
CA ASP A 97 -9.18 -7.39 13.87
C ASP A 97 -9.40 -7.15 12.37
N GLY A 98 -8.39 -6.63 11.66
CA GLY A 98 -8.43 -6.36 10.23
C GLY A 98 -9.38 -5.24 9.79
N LYS A 99 -9.89 -4.43 10.73
CA LYS A 99 -10.89 -3.37 10.44
C LYS A 99 -10.26 -2.03 10.11
N TRP A 100 -9.01 -1.78 10.49
CA TRP A 100 -8.34 -0.50 10.30
C TRP A 100 -6.95 -0.66 9.72
N VAL A 101 -6.50 0.38 9.03
CA VAL A 101 -5.09 0.61 8.72
C VAL A 101 -4.60 1.79 9.54
N VAL A 102 -3.57 1.57 10.34
CA VAL A 102 -2.88 2.57 11.17
C VAL A 102 -1.60 3.00 10.47
N PHE A 103 -1.30 4.30 10.48
CA PHE A 103 -0.12 4.86 9.83
C PHE A 103 0.31 6.17 10.49
N ARG A 104 1.55 6.59 10.26
CA ARG A 104 2.04 7.91 10.66
C ARG A 104 1.89 8.91 9.51
N SER A 105 1.61 10.16 9.83
CA SER A 105 1.64 11.22 8.82
C SER A 105 1.87 12.59 9.46
N ASN A 106 2.47 13.47 8.68
CA ASN A 106 2.62 14.89 8.99
C ASN A 106 1.78 15.79 8.07
N MET A 107 0.75 15.23 7.41
CA MET A 107 -0.11 15.96 6.47
C MET A 107 -0.87 17.16 7.05
N HIS A 108 -0.92 17.28 8.39
CA HIS A 108 -1.52 18.39 9.12
C HIS A 108 -0.48 19.18 9.95
N GLY A 109 0.79 19.18 9.51
CA GLY A 109 1.89 19.94 10.11
C GLY A 109 2.73 19.14 11.09
N GLY A 110 2.13 18.67 12.19
CA GLY A 110 2.78 17.81 13.19
C GLY A 110 2.80 16.34 12.78
N SER A 111 3.74 15.55 13.34
CA SER A 111 3.72 14.09 13.15
C SER A 111 2.69 13.46 14.08
N HIS A 112 1.72 12.75 13.52
CA HIS A 112 0.65 12.09 14.26
C HIS A 112 0.46 10.64 13.78
N VAL A 113 -0.28 9.87 14.59
CA VAL A 113 -0.79 8.55 14.21
C VAL A 113 -2.23 8.72 13.75
N TYR A 114 -2.56 8.13 12.62
CA TYR A 114 -3.89 8.10 12.03
C TYR A 114 -4.35 6.66 11.87
N ALA A 115 -5.67 6.47 11.86
CA ALA A 115 -6.31 5.22 11.46
C ALA A 115 -7.38 5.52 10.41
N VAL A 116 -7.48 4.68 9.40
CA VAL A 116 -8.58 4.69 8.42
C VAL A 116 -9.25 3.33 8.42
N GLU A 117 -10.58 3.34 8.41
CA GLU A 117 -11.38 2.12 8.39
C GLU A 117 -11.25 1.45 7.02
N VAL A 118 -11.18 0.12 7.03
CA VAL A 118 -11.12 -0.73 5.83
C VAL A 118 -12.19 -1.81 5.88
N ALA A 119 -13.31 -1.57 6.57
CA ALA A 119 -14.34 -2.56 6.79
C ALA A 119 -14.72 -3.30 5.49
N PRO A 120 -15.03 -4.61 5.57
CA PRO A 120 -15.41 -5.39 4.39
C PRO A 120 -16.62 -4.75 3.71
N ALA A 121 -16.70 -4.85 2.37
CA ALA A 121 -17.94 -4.58 1.67
C ALA A 121 -19.04 -5.46 2.31
N PRO A 122 -20.19 -4.90 2.69
CA PRO A 122 -21.32 -5.68 3.20
C PRO A 122 -21.72 -6.81 2.25
#